data_AF-A0A480ASB9-F1
#
_entry.id   AF-A0A480ASB9-F1
#
_cell.length_a   1.000
_cell.length_b   1.000
_cell.length_c   1.000
_cell.angle_alpha   90.00
_cell.angle_beta   90.00
_cell.angle_gamma   90.00
#
_symmetry.space_group_name_H-M   'P 1'
#
loop_
_entity.id
_entity.type
_entity.pdbx_description
1 polymer ?
#
loop_
_entity_poly.entity_id
_entity_poly.type
_entity_poly.pdbx_seq_one_letter_code
_entity_poly.pdbx_strand_id
1 'polypeptide(L)'
;MLDDYLYLVAPSGAYLVWRDAYLIWETSMLQQLRQQYGLVQHTQDEYRDALAGLLPTGAAWPRDPASALLQLVRSFAAELERLDMRAAQLLAETDPATTTELLPDWERVVGLPDPCVTTGQTVAERRQALEGRLTSVGGQSRRFFIELAARLGYSITIDEFASAAAATAAGISFTGDGWAHTWRVNIPTTVAVTPFRVGAGAVGEPLRVWSNEVIECQFNRYKPAHTRVLFAYAA
;
A
#
# COMPACT_ATOMS: atom_id res chain seq x y z
N MET A 1 -7.46 28.40 0.16
CA MET A 1 -8.19 27.46 1.03
C MET A 1 -7.50 26.12 0.82
N LEU A 2 -6.35 25.97 1.48
CA LEU A 2 -5.52 24.78 1.42
C LEU A 2 -5.90 23.97 2.66
N ASP A 3 -6.38 22.75 2.47
CA ASP A 3 -6.61 21.83 3.57
C ASP A 3 -5.24 21.37 4.09
N ASP A 4 -4.91 21.80 5.31
CA ASP A 4 -3.61 21.54 5.96
C ASP A 4 -3.50 20.05 6.36
N TYR A 5 -2.83 19.27 5.51
CA TYR A 5 -2.33 17.94 5.84
C TYR A 5 -0.84 18.04 6.18
N LEU A 6 -0.43 17.51 7.34
CA LEU A 6 0.98 17.45 7.72
C LEU A 6 1.47 16.00 7.69
N TYR A 7 2.47 15.74 6.85
CA TYR A 7 3.21 14.48 6.82
C TYR A 7 4.40 14.57 7.77
N LEU A 8 4.41 13.76 8.83
CA LEU A 8 5.56 13.61 9.71
C LEU A 8 6.22 12.28 9.44
N VAL A 9 7.48 12.28 8.99
CA VAL A 9 8.26 11.05 8.83
C VAL A 9 9.24 10.97 9.99
N ALA A 10 9.07 9.97 10.85
CA ALA A 10 9.97 9.66 11.95
C ALA A 10 10.68 8.31 11.68
N PRO A 11 11.76 7.97 12.41
CA PRO A 11 12.41 6.67 12.30
C PRO A 11 11.47 5.48 12.56
N SER A 12 10.34 5.72 13.22
CA SER A 12 9.28 4.75 13.55
C SER A 12 8.16 4.65 12.50
N GLY A 13 8.11 5.52 11.48
CA GLY A 13 7.07 5.49 10.45
C GLY A 13 6.65 6.86 9.92
N ALA A 14 5.67 6.87 9.02
CA ALA A 14 5.06 8.08 8.46
C ALA A 14 3.68 8.32 9.08
N TYR A 15 3.43 9.53 9.58
CA TYR A 15 2.17 9.95 10.19
C TYR A 15 1.52 11.01 9.31
N LEU A 16 0.25 10.83 9.00
CA LEU A 16 -0.57 11.85 8.35
C LEU A 16 -1.50 12.47 9.42
N VAL A 17 -1.31 13.76 9.68
CA VAL A 17 -2.08 14.50 10.67
C VAL A 17 -3.07 15.42 9.95
N TRP A 18 -4.37 15.30 10.28
CA TRP A 18 -5.41 16.23 9.84
C TRP A 18 -6.15 16.77 11.06
N ARG A 19 -5.95 18.06 11.38
CA ARG A 19 -6.55 18.75 12.55
C ARG A 19 -6.37 17.95 13.85
N ASP A 20 -7.41 17.22 14.26
CA ASP A 20 -7.47 16.42 15.50
C ASP A 20 -7.52 14.90 15.25
N ALA A 21 -7.40 14.45 14.00
CA ALA A 21 -7.43 13.05 13.59
C ALA A 21 -6.04 12.57 13.16
N TYR A 22 -5.56 11.51 13.82
CA TYR A 22 -4.37 10.77 13.42
C TYR A 22 -4.78 9.70 12.41
N LEU A 23 -4.27 9.77 11.18
CA LEU A 23 -4.40 8.64 10.25
C LEU A 23 -3.34 7.61 10.61
N ILE A 24 -3.84 6.44 11.02
CA ILE A 24 -3.16 5.50 11.89
C ILE A 24 -2.22 4.63 11.07
N TRP A 25 -0.91 4.78 11.30
CA TRP A 25 0.12 4.00 10.58
C TRP A 25 1.16 3.35 11.49
N GLU A 26 0.94 3.37 12.80
CA GLU A 26 1.76 2.62 13.75
C GLU A 26 0.92 1.50 14.37
N THR A 27 1.40 0.25 14.27
CA THR A 27 0.72 -0.92 14.83
C THR A 27 0.58 -0.81 16.36
N SER A 28 1.52 -0.14 17.01
CA SER A 28 1.50 0.22 18.43
C SER A 28 0.37 1.21 18.75
N MET A 29 0.12 2.18 17.87
CA MET A 29 -0.98 3.15 18.02
C MET A 29 -2.33 2.49 17.77
N LEU A 30 -2.47 1.56 16.81
CA LEU A 30 -3.69 0.73 16.68
C LEU A 30 -3.94 -0.10 17.96
N GLN A 31 -2.90 -0.70 18.53
CA GLN A 31 -3.01 -1.43 19.78
C GLN A 31 -3.40 -0.51 20.94
N GLN A 32 -2.80 0.67 21.05
CA GLN A 32 -3.16 1.67 22.06
C GLN A 32 -4.58 2.19 21.86
N LEU A 33 -5.01 2.48 20.65
CA LEU A 33 -6.38 2.91 20.36
C LEU A 33 -7.38 1.80 20.65
N ARG A 34 -7.06 0.54 20.33
CA ARG A 34 -7.88 -0.62 20.73
C ARG A 34 -7.96 -0.76 22.25
N GLN A 35 -6.85 -0.55 22.96
CA GLN A 35 -6.82 -0.60 24.43
C GLN A 35 -7.51 0.60 25.09
N GLN A 36 -7.41 1.79 24.51
CA GLN A 36 -7.89 3.05 25.09
C GLN A 36 -9.35 3.35 24.74
N TYR A 37 -9.76 3.08 23.50
CA TYR A 37 -11.10 3.34 22.99
C TYR A 37 -11.98 2.07 22.91
N GLY A 38 -11.42 0.90 23.20
CA GLY A 38 -12.21 -0.31 23.37
C GLY A 38 -12.99 -0.69 22.13
N LEU A 39 -12.32 -0.89 20.99
CA LEU A 39 -12.90 -1.62 19.86
C LEU A 39 -12.98 -3.11 20.24
N VAL A 40 -13.83 -3.38 21.21
CA VAL A 40 -14.15 -4.71 21.70
C VAL A 40 -15.31 -5.17 20.84
N GLN A 41 -15.03 -6.11 19.94
CA GLN A 41 -16.07 -6.77 19.15
C GLN A 41 -16.95 -7.55 20.10
N HIS A 42 -18.15 -7.02 20.37
CA HIS A 42 -19.07 -7.64 21.29
C HIS A 42 -19.98 -8.62 20.57
N THR A 43 -20.22 -9.75 21.21
CA THR A 43 -21.12 -10.78 20.67
C THR A 43 -22.58 -10.35 20.79
N GLN A 44 -23.45 -10.96 20.00
CA GLN A 44 -24.91 -10.76 20.11
C GLN A 44 -25.42 -10.92 21.55
N ASP A 45 -24.91 -11.88 22.31
CA ASP A 45 -25.38 -12.15 23.67
C ASP A 45 -24.89 -11.10 24.67
N GLU A 46 -23.67 -10.58 24.51
CA GLU A 46 -23.16 -9.45 25.29
C GLU A 46 -23.99 -8.18 25.04
N TYR A 47 -24.33 -7.91 23.77
CA TYR A 47 -25.23 -6.80 23.44
C TYR A 47 -26.64 -7.01 23.98
N ARG A 48 -27.17 -8.24 23.94
CA ARG A 48 -28.47 -8.58 24.56
C ARG A 48 -28.44 -8.27 26.05
N ASP A 49 -27.40 -8.68 26.75
CA ASP A 49 -27.28 -8.49 28.20
C ASP A 49 -27.13 -7.01 28.56
N ALA A 50 -26.36 -6.25 27.75
CA ALA A 50 -26.27 -4.80 27.88
C ALA A 50 -27.62 -4.11 27.67
N LEU A 51 -28.34 -4.46 26.59
CA LEU A 51 -29.68 -3.92 26.31
C LEU A 51 -30.69 -4.31 27.38
N ALA A 52 -30.63 -5.55 27.88
CA ALA A 52 -31.46 -5.98 29.00
C ALA A 52 -31.16 -5.13 30.24
N GLY A 53 -29.90 -4.83 30.54
CA GLY A 53 -29.50 -3.95 31.64
C GLY A 53 -30.13 -2.56 31.62
N LEU A 54 -30.52 -2.06 30.44
CA LEU A 54 -31.21 -0.78 30.26
C LEU A 54 -32.73 -0.84 30.51
N LEU A 55 -33.30 -2.05 30.55
CA LEU A 55 -34.72 -2.24 30.86
C LEU A 55 -34.96 -2.12 32.37
N PRO A 56 -36.15 -1.66 32.81
CA PRO A 56 -36.51 -1.65 34.22
C PRO A 56 -36.47 -3.05 34.85
N THR A 57 -36.49 -3.10 36.19
CA THR A 57 -36.55 -4.36 36.94
C THR A 57 -37.99 -4.74 37.30
N GLY A 58 -38.23 -6.01 37.63
CA GLY A 58 -39.53 -6.52 38.10
C GLY A 58 -40.13 -7.62 37.22
N ALA A 59 -41.31 -8.11 37.62
CA ALA A 59 -41.95 -9.29 37.00
C ALA A 59 -42.31 -9.11 35.51
N ALA A 60 -42.55 -7.87 35.07
CA ALA A 60 -42.81 -7.55 33.66
C ALA A 60 -41.54 -7.61 32.78
N TRP A 61 -40.34 -7.66 33.39
CA TRP A 61 -39.05 -7.61 32.70
C TRP A 61 -38.20 -8.85 33.04
N PRO A 62 -38.64 -10.05 32.60
CA PRO A 62 -37.92 -11.29 32.87
C PRO A 62 -36.48 -11.22 32.33
N ARG A 63 -35.53 -11.78 33.09
CA ARG A 63 -34.12 -11.89 32.72
C ARG A 63 -33.71 -13.26 32.17
N ASP A 64 -34.69 -14.16 32.04
CA ASP A 64 -34.48 -15.46 31.40
C ASP A 64 -34.23 -15.27 29.90
N PRO A 65 -33.08 -15.70 29.35
CA PRO A 65 -32.78 -15.64 27.92
C PRO A 65 -33.82 -16.36 27.04
N ALA A 66 -34.53 -17.35 27.59
CA ALA A 66 -35.58 -18.07 26.88
C ALA A 66 -36.91 -17.30 26.80
N SER A 67 -37.09 -16.24 27.59
CA SER A 67 -38.33 -15.44 27.59
C SER A 67 -38.56 -14.74 26.25
N ALA A 68 -39.82 -14.56 25.86
CA ALA A 68 -40.17 -13.87 24.62
C ALA A 68 -39.59 -12.44 24.55
N LEU A 69 -39.53 -11.75 25.70
CA LEU A 69 -38.89 -10.44 25.81
C LEU A 69 -37.40 -10.50 25.48
N LEU A 70 -36.62 -11.39 26.11
CA LEU A 70 -35.18 -11.44 25.85
C LEU A 70 -34.84 -12.01 24.48
N GLN A 71 -35.68 -12.87 23.89
CA GLN A 71 -35.54 -13.27 22.49
C GLN A 71 -35.74 -12.08 21.53
N LEU A 72 -36.70 -11.18 21.82
CA LEU A 72 -36.88 -9.94 21.08
C LEU A 72 -35.70 -8.97 21.28
N VAL A 73 -35.21 -8.80 22.51
CA VAL A 73 -34.02 -7.98 22.77
C VAL A 73 -32.80 -8.51 22.03
N ARG A 74 -32.65 -9.84 21.98
CA ARG A 74 -31.56 -10.52 21.26
C ARG A 74 -31.61 -10.29 19.75
N SER A 75 -32.80 -10.13 19.15
CA SER A 75 -32.89 -9.81 17.72
C SER A 75 -32.40 -8.40 17.43
N PHE A 76 -32.67 -7.42 18.30
CA PHE A 76 -32.08 -6.08 18.19
C PHE A 76 -30.55 -6.10 18.42
N ALA A 77 -30.08 -6.93 19.35
CA ALA A 77 -28.65 -7.10 19.61
C ALA A 77 -27.88 -7.64 18.39
N ALA A 78 -28.52 -8.42 17.52
CA ALA A 78 -27.91 -8.95 16.29
C ALA A 78 -27.41 -7.82 15.37
N GLU A 79 -28.20 -6.76 15.23
CA GLU A 79 -27.82 -5.63 14.38
C GLU A 79 -26.70 -4.80 15.01
N LEU A 80 -26.64 -4.72 16.36
CA LEU A 80 -25.53 -4.05 17.04
C LEU A 80 -24.22 -4.79 16.82
N GLU A 81 -24.19 -6.11 16.98
CA GLU A 81 -23.03 -6.95 16.66
C GLU A 81 -22.60 -6.77 15.20
N ARG A 82 -23.55 -6.79 14.26
CA ARG A 82 -23.26 -6.58 12.84
C ARG A 82 -22.62 -5.21 12.57
N LEU A 83 -23.14 -4.15 13.18
CA LEU A 83 -22.61 -2.80 13.04
C LEU A 83 -21.22 -2.66 13.65
N ASP A 84 -21.01 -3.22 14.83
CA ASP A 84 -19.72 -3.23 15.53
C ASP A 84 -18.65 -3.97 14.71
N MET A 85 -19.00 -5.14 14.17
CA MET A 85 -18.12 -5.88 13.25
C MET A 85 -17.76 -5.06 12.00
N ARG A 86 -18.70 -4.33 11.42
CA ARG A 86 -18.43 -3.47 10.26
C ARG A 86 -17.58 -2.25 10.62
N ALA A 87 -17.75 -1.67 11.81
CA ALA A 87 -16.90 -0.59 12.29
C ALA A 87 -15.46 -1.06 12.51
N ALA A 88 -15.27 -2.24 13.11
CA ALA A 88 -13.96 -2.86 13.27
C ALA A 88 -13.31 -3.19 11.92
N GLN A 89 -14.10 -3.68 10.95
CA GLN A 89 -13.61 -3.93 9.60
C GLN A 89 -13.16 -2.64 8.91
N LEU A 90 -13.91 -1.54 9.03
CA LEU A 90 -13.53 -0.25 8.46
C LEU A 90 -12.16 0.23 8.95
N LEU A 91 -11.82 -0.03 10.22
CA LEU A 91 -10.51 0.32 10.74
C LEU A 91 -9.39 -0.54 10.17
N ALA A 92 -9.62 -1.83 9.93
CA ALA A 92 -8.68 -2.67 9.21
C ALA A 92 -8.50 -2.18 7.76
N GLU A 93 -9.58 -1.74 7.11
CA GLU A 93 -9.56 -1.17 5.76
C GLU A 93 -8.81 0.18 5.67
N THR A 94 -8.56 0.83 6.81
CA THR A 94 -7.74 2.05 6.87
C THR A 94 -6.24 1.75 6.76
N ASP A 95 -5.82 0.49 6.91
CA ASP A 95 -4.43 0.07 6.70
C ASP A 95 -4.25 -0.52 5.29
N PRO A 96 -3.53 0.17 4.39
CA PRO A 96 -3.12 -0.31 3.07
C PRO A 96 -2.47 -1.68 2.98
N ALA A 97 -1.80 -2.16 4.03
CA ALA A 97 -1.24 -3.50 4.04
C ALA A 97 -2.33 -4.57 4.14
N THR A 98 -3.52 -4.23 4.65
CA THR A 98 -4.61 -5.19 4.92
C THR A 98 -5.94 -4.88 4.21
N THR A 99 -6.09 -3.68 3.64
CA THR A 99 -7.32 -3.25 2.95
C THR A 99 -7.73 -4.17 1.80
N THR A 100 -9.02 -4.49 1.73
CA THR A 100 -9.63 -5.29 0.67
C THR A 100 -10.77 -4.53 0.01
N GLU A 101 -11.75 -4.08 0.79
CA GLU A 101 -12.91 -3.35 0.28
C GLU A 101 -12.55 -1.93 -0.17
N LEU A 102 -11.68 -1.24 0.57
CA LEU A 102 -11.27 0.14 0.25
C LEU A 102 -10.05 0.24 -0.68
N LEU A 103 -9.50 -0.89 -1.12
CA LEU A 103 -8.33 -0.92 -2.00
C LEU A 103 -8.49 -0.05 -3.26
N PRO A 104 -9.63 -0.08 -3.99
CA PRO A 104 -9.81 0.79 -5.17
C PRO A 104 -9.78 2.29 -4.83
N ASP A 105 -10.27 2.67 -3.65
CA ASP A 105 -10.26 4.07 -3.21
C ASP A 105 -8.86 4.55 -2.84
N TRP A 106 -8.10 3.70 -2.16
CA TRP A 106 -6.68 3.95 -1.90
C TRP A 106 -5.90 4.16 -3.20
N GLU A 107 -6.07 3.26 -4.17
CA GLU A 107 -5.40 3.34 -5.46
C GLU A 107 -5.74 4.62 -6.21
N ARG A 108 -7.02 5.01 -6.23
CA ARG A 108 -7.47 6.27 -6.83
C ARG A 108 -6.75 7.47 -6.22
N VAL A 109 -6.57 7.50 -4.89
CA VAL A 109 -5.90 8.61 -4.19
C VAL A 109 -4.41 8.67 -4.52
N VAL A 110 -3.72 7.53 -4.57
CA VAL A 110 -2.26 7.49 -4.80
C VAL A 110 -1.86 7.46 -6.29
N GLY A 111 -2.84 7.35 -7.18
CA GLY A 111 -2.65 7.30 -8.64
C GLY A 111 -2.18 5.94 -9.14
N LEU A 112 -2.76 4.87 -8.59
CA LEU A 112 -2.60 3.49 -9.04
C LEU A 112 -3.85 3.03 -9.84
N PRO A 113 -3.74 2.00 -10.71
CA PRO A 113 -2.52 1.27 -11.07
C PRO A 113 -1.50 2.16 -11.77
N ASP A 114 -0.22 1.84 -11.61
CA ASP A 114 0.85 2.62 -12.26
C ASP A 114 0.73 2.44 -13.78
N PRO A 115 0.75 3.51 -14.59
CA PRO A 115 0.73 3.42 -16.05
C PRO A 115 1.83 2.54 -16.64
N CYS A 116 2.94 2.36 -15.92
CA CYS A 116 4.03 1.47 -16.29
C CYS A 116 3.70 -0.03 -16.13
N VAL A 117 2.57 -0.38 -15.51
CA VAL A 117 2.12 -1.77 -15.32
C VAL A 117 1.03 -2.08 -16.35
N THR A 118 1.35 -2.96 -17.30
CA THR A 118 0.46 -3.31 -18.42
C THR A 118 -0.27 -4.65 -18.22
N THR A 119 0.13 -5.43 -17.23
CA THR A 119 -0.47 -6.73 -16.90
C THR A 119 -1.39 -6.63 -15.67
N GLY A 120 -2.39 -7.50 -15.61
CA GLY A 120 -3.22 -7.64 -14.40
C GLY A 120 -2.37 -8.01 -13.18
N GLN A 121 -2.65 -7.36 -12.04
CA GLN A 121 -1.97 -7.58 -10.77
C GLN A 121 -2.87 -8.34 -9.80
N THR A 122 -2.26 -9.16 -8.95
CA THR A 122 -2.97 -9.80 -7.82
C THR A 122 -3.34 -8.77 -6.75
N VAL A 123 -4.27 -9.09 -5.85
CA VAL A 123 -4.61 -8.20 -4.70
C VAL A 123 -3.37 -7.95 -3.83
N ALA A 124 -2.52 -8.96 -3.63
CA ALA A 124 -1.29 -8.82 -2.85
C ALA A 124 -0.28 -7.88 -3.51
N GLU A 125 -0.09 -7.99 -4.82
CA GLU A 125 0.79 -7.09 -5.59
C GLU A 125 0.29 -5.65 -5.60
N ARG A 126 -1.04 -5.46 -5.68
CA ARG A 126 -1.68 -4.14 -5.59
C ARG A 126 -1.45 -3.48 -4.23
N ARG A 127 -1.57 -4.23 -3.13
CA ARG A 127 -1.23 -3.74 -1.78
C ARG A 127 0.25 -3.39 -1.65
N GLN A 128 1.14 -4.23 -2.18
CA GLN A 128 2.58 -3.93 -2.19
C GLN A 128 2.91 -2.66 -3.01
N ALA A 129 2.24 -2.47 -4.15
CA ALA A 129 2.38 -1.25 -4.95
C ALA A 129 1.86 -0.02 -4.19
N LEU A 130 0.73 -0.14 -3.50
CA LEU A 130 0.15 0.91 -2.66
C LEU A 130 1.07 1.28 -1.49
N GLU A 131 1.53 0.30 -0.72
CA GLU A 131 2.48 0.49 0.38
C GLU A 131 3.79 1.13 -0.14
N GLY A 132 4.32 0.61 -1.24
CA GLY A 132 5.50 1.16 -1.91
C GLY A 132 5.29 2.61 -2.35
N ARG A 133 4.10 2.97 -2.84
CA ARG A 133 3.76 4.33 -3.27
C ARG A 133 3.70 5.31 -2.10
N LEU A 134 3.10 4.89 -0.98
CA LEU A 134 2.95 5.70 0.23
C LEU A 134 4.26 5.88 1.00
N THR A 135 5.13 4.86 0.99
CA THR A 135 6.42 4.89 1.69
C THR A 135 7.56 5.41 0.83
N SER A 136 7.41 5.43 -0.50
CA SER A 136 8.45 5.91 -1.39
C SER A 136 8.70 7.41 -1.22
N VAL A 137 9.91 7.75 -0.77
CA VAL A 137 10.45 9.10 -0.89
C VAL A 137 11.15 9.20 -2.23
N GLY A 138 10.69 10.12 -3.08
CA GLY A 138 11.35 10.40 -4.36
C GLY A 138 12.81 10.81 -4.16
N GLY A 139 13.66 10.50 -5.13
CA GLY A 139 15.08 10.85 -5.07
C GLY A 139 15.66 11.02 -6.47
N GLN A 140 16.81 11.69 -6.54
CA GLN A 140 17.54 11.92 -7.79
C GLN A 140 19.01 11.48 -7.69
N SER A 141 19.29 10.55 -6.79
CA SER A 141 20.63 9.98 -6.61
C SER A 141 20.77 8.63 -7.30
N ARG A 142 21.99 8.25 -7.66
CA ARG A 142 22.32 6.90 -8.13
C ARG A 142 21.76 5.80 -7.22
N ARG A 143 21.90 5.99 -5.90
CA ARG A 143 21.39 5.05 -4.90
C ARG A 143 19.86 4.87 -5.00
N PHE A 144 19.11 5.97 -5.16
CA PHE A 144 17.66 5.91 -5.34
C PHE A 144 17.26 5.07 -6.55
N PHE A 145 17.92 5.24 -7.69
CA PHE A 145 17.60 4.47 -8.90
C PHE A 145 17.98 2.98 -8.78
N ILE A 146 19.08 2.67 -8.09
CA ILE A 146 19.45 1.28 -7.78
C ILE A 146 18.40 0.63 -6.87
N GLU A 147 17.94 1.33 -5.82
CA GLU A 147 16.88 0.85 -4.92
C GLU A 147 15.51 0.74 -5.62
N LEU A 148 15.21 1.64 -6.55
CA LEU A 148 14.01 1.56 -7.39
C LEU A 148 14.03 0.29 -8.25
N ALA A 149 15.15 0.02 -8.92
CA ALA A 149 15.31 -1.20 -9.72
C ALA A 149 15.23 -2.46 -8.85
N ALA A 150 15.85 -2.46 -7.66
CA ALA A 150 15.80 -3.59 -6.74
C ALA A 150 14.37 -3.95 -6.30
N ARG A 151 13.52 -2.94 -6.04
CA ARG A 151 12.09 -3.13 -5.74
C ARG A 151 11.30 -3.77 -6.89
N LEU A 152 11.74 -3.54 -8.13
CA LEU A 152 11.17 -4.15 -9.33
C LEU A 152 11.79 -5.54 -9.64
N GLY A 153 12.69 -6.04 -8.79
CA GLY A 153 13.37 -7.32 -8.96
C GLY A 153 14.63 -7.28 -9.83
N TYR A 154 15.16 -6.09 -10.12
CA TYR A 154 16.37 -5.90 -10.93
C TYR A 154 17.59 -5.55 -10.06
N SER A 155 18.70 -6.25 -10.30
CA SER A 155 20.01 -5.83 -9.80
C SER A 155 20.73 -5.09 -10.92
N ILE A 156 20.94 -3.78 -10.80
CA ILE A 156 21.51 -2.94 -11.86
C ILE A 156 22.81 -2.27 -11.42
N THR A 157 23.59 -1.82 -12.40
CA THR A 157 24.62 -0.81 -12.19
C THR A 157 24.32 0.43 -13.02
N ILE A 158 24.77 1.59 -12.55
CA ILE A 158 24.60 2.87 -13.26
C ILE A 158 25.97 3.46 -13.54
N ASP A 159 26.19 3.84 -14.80
CA ASP A 159 27.37 4.55 -15.27
C ASP A 159 27.01 6.01 -15.58
N GLU A 160 27.75 6.93 -14.96
CA GLU A 160 27.71 8.36 -15.24
C GLU A 160 29.00 8.75 -15.97
N PHE A 161 28.88 9.45 -17.09
CA PHE A 161 30.04 9.77 -17.93
C PHE A 161 30.59 11.14 -17.56
N ALA A 162 31.83 11.18 -17.08
CA ALA A 162 32.51 12.42 -16.70
C ALA A 162 33.23 13.11 -17.87
N SER A 163 33.46 12.40 -18.98
CA SER A 163 34.15 12.94 -20.16
C SER A 163 33.78 12.22 -21.46
N ALA A 164 34.12 12.84 -22.58
CA ALA A 164 34.01 12.26 -23.92
C ALA A 164 34.69 10.90 -24.07
N ALA A 165 35.90 10.81 -23.52
CA ALA A 165 36.68 9.58 -23.55
C ALA A 165 35.97 8.45 -22.78
N ALA A 166 35.38 8.75 -21.62
CA ALA A 166 34.65 7.77 -20.82
C ALA A 166 33.38 7.26 -21.52
N ALA A 167 32.61 8.17 -22.15
CA ALA A 167 31.43 7.79 -22.93
C ALA A 167 31.79 6.94 -24.17
N THR A 168 32.86 7.32 -24.88
CA THR A 168 33.32 6.59 -26.08
C THR A 168 33.81 5.19 -25.74
N ALA A 169 34.58 5.05 -24.64
CA ALA A 169 35.03 3.75 -24.13
C ALA A 169 33.85 2.84 -23.72
N ALA A 170 32.73 3.42 -23.30
CA ALA A 170 31.51 2.71 -23.00
C ALA A 170 30.65 2.37 -24.24
N GLY A 171 31.10 2.70 -25.45
CA GLY A 171 30.38 2.42 -26.70
C GLY A 171 29.23 3.37 -27.02
N ILE A 172 29.20 4.56 -26.40
CA ILE A 172 28.15 5.57 -26.62
C ILE A 172 28.65 6.58 -27.66
N SER A 173 27.78 6.89 -28.64
CA SER A 173 28.08 7.92 -29.63
C SER A 173 28.20 9.28 -28.96
N PHE A 174 29.38 9.87 -29.04
CA PHE A 174 29.69 11.17 -28.43
C PHE A 174 29.46 12.29 -29.44
N THR A 175 28.21 12.73 -29.58
CA THR A 175 27.84 13.82 -30.50
C THR A 175 26.98 14.89 -29.80
N GLY A 176 27.43 16.14 -29.80
CA GLY A 176 26.76 17.30 -29.19
C GLY A 176 26.90 17.41 -27.66
N ASP A 177 26.37 18.47 -27.06
CA ASP A 177 26.58 18.84 -25.64
C ASP A 177 25.71 18.06 -24.63
N GLY A 178 24.76 17.25 -25.09
CA GLY A 178 23.80 16.53 -24.25
C GLY A 178 24.37 15.33 -23.48
N TRP A 179 25.62 14.96 -23.74
CA TRP A 179 26.28 13.80 -23.12
C TRP A 179 26.46 13.97 -21.60
N ALA A 180 26.68 15.19 -21.13
CA ALA A 180 26.86 15.49 -19.69
C ALA A 180 25.59 15.20 -18.87
N HIS A 181 24.45 15.08 -19.53
CA HIS A 181 23.16 14.75 -18.93
C HIS A 181 22.68 13.34 -19.30
N THR A 182 23.54 12.52 -19.89
CA THR A 182 23.22 11.16 -20.29
C THR A 182 23.91 10.17 -19.37
N TRP A 183 23.16 9.20 -18.86
CA TRP A 183 23.67 8.13 -17.99
C TRP A 183 23.11 6.79 -18.45
N ARG A 184 23.85 5.71 -18.16
CA ARG A 184 23.51 4.37 -18.62
C ARG A 184 23.17 3.47 -17.45
N VAL A 185 22.07 2.74 -17.59
CA VAL A 185 21.67 1.67 -16.69
C VAL A 185 22.07 0.35 -17.33
N ASN A 186 22.93 -0.40 -16.66
CA ASN A 186 23.32 -1.74 -17.08
C ASN A 186 22.48 -2.76 -16.33
N ILE A 187 21.77 -3.59 -17.08
CA ILE A 187 20.89 -4.63 -16.56
C ILE A 187 21.54 -5.98 -16.91
N PRO A 188 22.16 -6.69 -15.95
CA PRO A 188 22.65 -8.04 -16.14
C PRO A 188 21.46 -8.97 -16.43
N THR A 189 21.68 -9.95 -17.30
CA THR A 189 20.66 -10.82 -17.91
C THR A 189 19.85 -11.61 -16.87
N THR A 190 18.82 -10.98 -16.33
CA THR A 190 17.74 -11.64 -15.60
C THR A 190 16.43 -10.98 -15.96
N VAL A 191 15.66 -11.70 -16.77
CA VAL A 191 14.21 -11.53 -16.83
C VAL A 191 13.71 -11.78 -15.41
N ALA A 192 13.29 -10.73 -14.70
CA ALA A 192 12.60 -10.89 -13.42
C ALA A 192 11.26 -11.60 -13.68
N VAL A 193 11.29 -12.92 -13.75
CA VAL A 193 10.09 -13.76 -13.84
C VAL A 193 9.57 -13.92 -12.43
N THR A 194 8.51 -13.20 -12.08
CA THR A 194 7.75 -13.49 -10.86
C THR A 194 6.80 -14.65 -11.15
N PRO A 195 7.00 -15.85 -10.56
CA PRO A 195 6.10 -16.97 -10.77
C PRO A 195 4.85 -16.82 -9.90
N PHE A 196 3.71 -17.26 -10.43
CA PHE A 196 2.47 -17.41 -9.65
C PHE A 196 2.68 -18.35 -8.45
N ARG A 197 2.20 -17.95 -7.26
CA ARG A 197 2.26 -18.75 -6.03
C ARG A 197 0.86 -19.19 -5.60
N VAL A 198 0.66 -20.50 -5.53
CA VAL A 198 -0.59 -21.11 -5.07
C VAL A 198 -0.86 -20.71 -3.61
N GLY A 199 -2.05 -20.17 -3.34
CA GLY A 199 -2.48 -19.69 -2.01
C GLY A 199 -2.34 -18.19 -1.77
N ALA A 200 -1.68 -17.46 -2.66
CA ALA A 200 -1.60 -15.99 -2.63
C ALA A 200 -2.34 -15.30 -3.79
N GLY A 201 -2.66 -16.05 -4.85
CA GLY A 201 -3.31 -15.55 -6.07
C GLY A 201 -4.75 -16.04 -6.28
N ALA A 202 -5.55 -15.24 -6.98
CA ALA A 202 -6.94 -15.53 -7.36
C ALA A 202 -7.08 -16.13 -8.77
N VAL A 203 -8.21 -16.78 -9.05
CA VAL A 203 -8.55 -17.32 -10.36
C VAL A 203 -8.69 -16.18 -11.38
N GLY A 204 -7.90 -16.23 -12.45
CA GLY A 204 -7.87 -15.20 -13.52
C GLY A 204 -6.56 -14.42 -13.62
N GLU A 205 -5.60 -14.66 -12.72
CA GLU A 205 -4.29 -13.99 -12.72
C GLU A 205 -3.28 -14.66 -13.69
N PRO A 206 -2.36 -13.88 -14.30
CA PRO A 206 -1.35 -14.39 -15.24
C PRO A 206 -0.28 -15.25 -14.54
N LEU A 207 0.18 -16.31 -15.23
CA LEU A 207 1.14 -17.29 -14.67
C LEU A 207 2.61 -16.81 -14.67
N ARG A 208 2.95 -15.84 -15.53
CA ARG A 208 4.28 -15.20 -15.67
C ARG A 208 4.13 -13.79 -16.27
N VAL A 209 5.03 -12.87 -15.91
CA VAL A 209 5.14 -11.50 -16.46
C VAL A 209 6.58 -11.23 -16.91
N TRP A 210 6.76 -10.51 -18.02
CA TRP A 210 8.06 -10.05 -18.54
C TRP A 210 8.16 -8.52 -18.37
N SER A 211 9.26 -8.02 -17.79
CA SER A 211 9.27 -6.72 -17.05
C SER A 211 10.19 -5.62 -17.62
N ASN A 212 10.82 -5.80 -18.79
CA ASN A 212 11.79 -4.79 -19.28
C ASN A 212 11.14 -3.43 -19.58
N GLU A 213 9.87 -3.41 -19.98
CA GLU A 213 9.09 -2.17 -20.20
C GLU A 213 8.79 -1.43 -18.90
N VAL A 214 8.64 -2.16 -17.79
CA VAL A 214 8.30 -1.59 -16.47
C VAL A 214 9.47 -0.76 -15.94
N ILE A 215 10.70 -1.30 -15.97
CA ILE A 215 11.88 -0.58 -15.48
C ILE A 215 12.17 0.66 -16.34
N GLU A 216 12.06 0.56 -17.67
CA GLU A 216 12.25 1.71 -18.56
C GLU A 216 11.24 2.82 -18.28
N CYS A 217 9.96 2.47 -18.14
CA CYS A 217 8.90 3.44 -17.84
C CYS A 217 9.11 4.11 -16.48
N GLN A 218 9.43 3.33 -15.44
CA GLN A 218 9.67 3.86 -14.09
C GLN A 218 10.88 4.80 -14.06
N PHE A 219 11.98 4.45 -14.70
CA PHE A 219 13.16 5.30 -14.77
C PHE A 219 12.87 6.58 -15.55
N ASN A 220 12.15 6.51 -16.66
CA ASN A 220 11.76 7.70 -17.42
C ASN A 220 10.79 8.62 -16.66
N ARG A 221 9.99 8.06 -15.74
CA ARG A 221 9.09 8.82 -14.86
C ARG A 221 9.84 9.60 -13.78
N TYR A 222 10.85 9.00 -13.15
CA TYR A 222 11.55 9.62 -12.02
C TYR A 222 12.81 10.40 -12.41
N LYS A 223 13.45 10.10 -13.56
CA LYS A 223 14.67 10.79 -14.00
C LYS A 223 14.46 12.31 -14.03
N PRO A 224 15.50 13.11 -13.74
CA PRO A 224 15.41 14.55 -13.95
C PRO A 224 15.07 14.86 -15.41
N ALA A 225 14.17 15.83 -15.62
CA ALA A 225 13.62 16.12 -16.95
C ALA A 225 14.69 16.41 -18.02
N HIS A 226 15.80 17.04 -17.62
CA HIS A 226 16.91 17.40 -18.50
C HIS A 226 17.87 16.24 -18.82
N THR A 227 17.72 15.08 -18.15
CA THR A 227 18.62 13.93 -18.34
C THR A 227 18.05 12.89 -19.31
N ARG A 228 18.94 12.09 -19.91
CA ARG A 228 18.61 10.98 -20.79
C ARG A 228 19.17 9.68 -20.20
N VAL A 229 18.36 8.62 -20.20
CA VAL A 229 18.76 7.30 -19.71
C VAL A 229 18.92 6.36 -20.90
N LEU A 230 20.05 5.66 -20.95
CA LEU A 230 20.29 4.57 -21.88
C LEU A 230 20.20 3.25 -21.13
N PHE A 231 19.45 2.29 -21.65
CA PHE A 231 19.34 0.95 -21.06
C PHE A 231 20.22 -0.01 -21.86
N ALA A 232 21.20 -0.61 -21.18
CA ALA A 232 22.05 -1.64 -21.74
C ALA A 232 21.68 -2.98 -21.12
N TYR A 233 21.11 -3.85 -21.95
CA TYR A 233 20.80 -5.22 -21.60
C TYR A 233 21.99 -6.10 -22.00
N ALA A 234 22.59 -6.79 -21.03
CA ALA A 234 23.56 -7.82 -21.35
C ALA A 234 22.84 -8.96 -22.10
N ALA A 235 23.41 -9.41 -23.23
CA ALA A 235 22.92 -10.58 -23.97
C ALA A 235 23.30 -11.89 -23.26
#